data_AF-A0A848KG52-F1
#
_entry.id   AF-A0A848KG52-F1
#
_cell.length_a   1.000
_cell.length_b   1.000
_cell.length_c   1.000
_cell.angle_alpha   90.00
_cell.angle_beta   90.00
_cell.angle_gamma   90.00
#
_symmetry.space_group_name_H-M   'P 1'
#
loop_
_entity.id
_entity.type
_entity.pdbx_description
1 polymer ?
#
loop_
_entity_poly.entity_id
_entity_poly.type
_entity_poly.pdbx_seq_one_letter_code
_entity_poly.pdbx_strand_id
1 'polypeptide(L)' 'MTVDIAGTAWPVYKLEAIAAGLAVFLVAMLIVGSMQVAVLGASALAAGVWLVGSVRQATRA' A
#
# COMPACT_ATOMS: atom_id res chain seq x y z
N MET A 1 8.90 13.32 -0.30
CA MET A 1 8.07 13.90 0.77
C MET A 1 7.95 12.86 1.86
N THR A 2 8.11 13.29 3.12
CA THR A 2 8.02 12.43 4.31
C THR A 2 6.99 13.01 5.26
N VAL A 3 6.34 12.14 6.03
CA VAL A 3 5.44 12.49 7.13
C VAL A 3 6.02 11.89 8.41
N ASP A 4 5.97 12.62 9.52
CA ASP A 4 6.40 12.09 10.81
C ASP A 4 5.33 11.17 11.39
N ILE A 5 5.72 9.94 11.70
CA ILE A 5 4.87 8.93 12.32
C ILE A 5 5.66 8.36 13.50
N ALA A 6 5.14 8.57 14.71
CA ALA A 6 5.77 8.10 15.95
C ALA A 6 7.27 8.49 16.07
N GLY A 7 7.62 9.73 15.67
CA GLY A 7 8.99 10.23 15.71
C GLY A 7 9.90 9.69 14.60
N THR A 8 9.35 8.99 13.60
CA THR A 8 10.08 8.49 12.44
C THR A 8 9.57 9.16 11.17
N ALA A 9 10.48 9.71 10.36
CA ALA A 9 10.12 10.26 9.05
C ALA A 9 9.80 9.13 8.05
N TRP A 10 8.51 8.92 7.79
CA TRP A 10 8.02 7.94 6.82
C TRP A 10 7.87 8.56 5.44
N PRO A 11 8.42 7.94 4.37
CA PRO A 11 8.08 8.32 3.01
C PRO A 11 6.57 8.19 2.73
N VAL A 12 5.98 9.18 2.06
CA VAL A 12 4.54 9.23 1.78
C VAL A 12 4.03 8.00 0.99
N TYR A 13 4.83 7.44 0.08
CA TYR A 13 4.43 6.27 -0.72
C TYR A 13 4.09 5.04 0.14
N LYS A 14 4.63 4.93 1.37
CA LYS A 14 4.29 3.85 2.28
C LYS A 14 2.83 3.96 2.75
N LEU A 15 2.36 5.18 3.00
CA LEU A 15 0.97 5.45 3.35
C LEU A 15 0.05 5.23 2.16
N GLU A 16 0.47 5.66 0.96
CA GLU A 16 -0.27 5.41 -0.28
C GLU A 16 -0.45 3.90 -0.53
N ALA A 17 0.60 3.10 -0.29
CA ALA A 17 0.53 1.64 -0.40
C ALA A 17 -0.47 1.02 0.59
N ILE A 18 -0.47 1.47 1.84
CA ILE A 18 -1.42 1.01 2.86
C ILE A 18 -2.85 1.41 2.50
N ALA A 19 -3.06 2.66 2.08
CA ALA A 19 -4.37 3.16 1.67
C ALA A 19 -4.91 2.41 0.43
N ALA A 20 -4.07 2.19 -0.57
CA ALA A 20 -4.42 1.42 -1.76
C ALA A 20 -4.78 -0.02 -1.41
N GLY A 21 -3.98 -0.68 -0.56
CA GLY A 21 -4.28 -2.03 -0.06
C GLY A 21 -5.62 -2.10 0.67
N LEU A 22 -5.87 -1.18 1.60
CA LEU A 22 -7.13 -1.13 2.34
C LEU A 22 -8.33 -0.89 1.41
N ALA A 23 -8.22 0.05 0.48
CA ALA A 23 -9.27 0.34 -0.48
C ALA A 23 -9.59 -0.90 -1.34
N VAL A 24 -8.58 -1.56 -1.88
CA VAL A 24 -8.74 -2.80 -2.66
C VAL A 24 -9.38 -3.89 -1.82
N PHE A 25 -8.93 -4.08 -0.57
CA PHE A 25 -9.49 -5.08 0.33
C PHE A 25 -11.00 -4.87 0.52
N LEU A 26 -11.40 -3.64 0.87
CA LEU A 26 -12.80 -3.31 1.11
C LEU A 26 -13.65 -3.49 -0.15
N VAL A 27 -13.17 -3.03 -1.31
CA VAL A 27 -13.87 -3.17 -2.59
C VAL A 27 -13.98 -4.65 -2.99
N ALA A 28 -12.89 -5.40 -2.91
CA ALA A 28 -12.87 -6.82 -3.25
C ALA A 28 -13.77 -7.63 -2.31
N MET A 29 -13.74 -7.33 -1.00
CA MET A 29 -14.61 -8.02 -0.04
C MET A 29 -16.08 -7.68 -0.26
N LEU A 30 -16.40 -6.42 -0.57
CA LEU A 30 -17.77 -5.99 -0.85
C LEU A 30 -18.33 -6.64 -2.12
N ILE A 31 -17.54 -6.73 -3.19
CA ILE A 31 -18.00 -7.22 -4.50
C ILE A 31 -17.96 -8.75 -4.57
N VAL A 32 -16.86 -9.36 -4.12
CA VAL A 32 -16.62 -10.80 -4.27
C VAL A 32 -17.12 -11.59 -3.05
N GLY A 33 -17.11 -11.01 -1.85
CA GLY A 33 -17.52 -11.68 -0.62
C GLY A 33 -16.56 -12.76 -0.12
N SER A 34 -15.33 -12.84 -0.67
CA SER A 34 -14.32 -13.84 -0.30
C SER A 34 -13.11 -13.21 0.38
N MET A 35 -12.86 -13.62 1.63
CA MET A 35 -11.73 -13.16 2.42
C MET A 35 -10.38 -13.51 1.77
N GLN A 36 -10.26 -14.70 1.19
CA GLN A 36 -9.03 -15.14 0.53
C GLN A 36 -8.66 -14.22 -0.64
N VAL A 37 -9.63 -13.92 -1.51
CA VAL A 37 -9.41 -13.05 -2.68
C VAL A 37 -9.11 -11.63 -2.22
N ALA A 38 -9.87 -11.12 -1.25
CA ALA A 38 -9.71 -9.76 -0.74
C ALA A 38 -8.34 -9.56 -0.11
N VAL A 39 -7.89 -10.44 0.80
CA VAL A 39 -6.60 -10.33 1.47
C VAL A 39 -5.46 -10.44 0.47
N LEU A 40 -5.43 -11.49 -0.35
CA LEU A 40 -4.30 -11.74 -1.26
C LEU A 40 -4.19 -10.65 -2.34
N GLY A 41 -5.32 -10.24 -2.93
CA GLY A 41 -5.35 -9.18 -3.93
C GLY A 41 -4.93 -7.83 -3.37
N ALA A 42 -5.43 -7.47 -2.18
CA ALA A 42 -5.04 -6.24 -1.49
C ALA A 42 -3.56 -6.22 -1.11
N SER A 43 -3.03 -7.32 -0.55
CA SER A 43 -1.62 -7.43 -0.20
C SER A 43 -0.71 -7.35 -1.43
N ALA A 44 -1.10 -7.99 -2.54
CA ALA A 44 -0.34 -7.90 -3.79
C ALA A 44 -0.28 -6.47 -4.33
N LEU A 45 -1.41 -5.74 -4.34
CA LEU A 45 -1.45 -4.36 -4.80
C LEU A 45 -0.69 -3.41 -3.86
N ALA A 46 -0.84 -3.56 -2.54
CA ALA A 46 -0.08 -2.78 -1.56
C ALA A 46 1.43 -2.99 -1.72
N ALA A 47 1.86 -4.26 -1.85
CA ALA A 47 3.27 -4.60 -2.08
C ALA A 47 3.78 -4.00 -3.40
N GLY A 48 2.99 -4.06 -4.47
CA GLY A 48 3.32 -3.46 -5.75
C GLY A 48 3.52 -1.95 -5.67
N VAL A 49 2.60 -1.22 -5.04
CA VAL A 49 2.72 0.24 -4.83
C VAL A 49 3.95 0.57 -3.99
N TRP A 50 4.18 -0.21 -2.93
CA TRP A 50 5.35 -0.01 -2.07
C TRP A 50 6.65 -0.21 -2.85
N LEU A 51 6.77 -1.29 -3.61
CA LEU A 51 7.97 -1.59 -4.42
C LEU A 51 8.24 -0.50 -5.44
N VAL A 52 7.20 -0.01 -6.14
CA VAL A 52 7.33 1.11 -7.07
C VAL A 52 7.81 2.37 -6.35
N GLY A 53 7.26 2.68 -5.18
CA GLY A 53 7.69 3.79 -4.34
C GLY A 53 9.16 3.66 -3.90
N SER A 54 9.57 2.48 -3.47
CA SER A 54 10.95 2.17 -3.08
C SER A 54 11.94 2.36 -4.24
N VAL A 55 11.60 1.85 -5.43
CA VAL A 55 12.47 2.00 -6.63
C VAL A 55 12.56 3.47 -7.05
N ARG A 56 11.43 4.20 -7.03
CA ARG A 56 11.41 5.65 -7.32
C ARG A 56 12.22 6.45 -6.32
N GLN A 57 12.27 6.03 -5.06
CA GLN A 57 13.10 6.67 -4.05
C GLN A 57 14.58 6.36 -4.25
N ALA A 58 14.92 5.09 -4.52
CA ALA A 58 16.30 4.66 -4.75
C ALA A 58 16.94 5.33 -5.97
N THR A 59 16.15 5.60 -7.02
CA THR A 59 16.62 6.30 -8.24
C THR A 59 16.76 7.82 -8.05
N ARG A 60 16.24 8.39 -6.96
CA ARG A 60 16.30 9.82 -6.64
C ARG A 60 17.33 10.15 -5.54
N ALA A 61 17.97 9.13 -4.98
CA ALA A 61 19.03 9.25 -3.98
C ALA A 61 20.40 9.33 -4.67
#